data_AF-A0A922S197-F1
#
_entry.id   AF-A0A922S197-F1
#
_cell.length_a   1.000
_cell.length_b   1.000
_cell.length_c   1.000
_cell.angle_alpha   90.00
_cell.angle_beta   90.00
_cell.angle_gamma   90.00
#
_symmetry.space_group_name_H-M   'P 1'
#
loop_
_entity.id
_entity.type
_entity.pdbx_description
1 polymer ?
#
loop_
_entity_poly.entity_id
_entity_poly.type
_entity_poly.pdbx_seq_one_letter_code
_entity_poly.pdbx_strand_id
1 'polypeptide(L)'
;MASGAVSRTAPIFQLGKCLAVPMQLHVANRQRLCNRIRDKISSLDTSKSLTHNLSGVFVVLQGGTDTFLGDSDAANVFRQESFFHWTFGVLEPDCYGTIEVATGRSTLFIPKIPEEATIYDGELASLEQFSKKYNVDETHYTDE
;
A
#
# COMPACT_ATOMS: atom_id res chain seq x y z
N MET A 1 5.46 21.45 30.98
CA MET A 1 6.69 20.96 30.31
C MET A 1 6.40 19.59 29.70
N ALA A 2 5.79 19.55 28.51
CA ALA A 2 5.55 18.29 27.80
C ALA A 2 6.76 17.97 26.92
N SER A 3 7.77 17.34 27.53
CA SER A 3 8.89 16.73 26.82
C SER A 3 8.40 15.45 26.16
N GLY A 4 8.39 15.39 24.82
CA GLY A 4 8.02 14.16 24.13
C GLY A 4 7.86 14.21 22.61
N ALA A 5 8.08 15.36 21.96
CA ALA A 5 8.22 15.39 20.50
C ALA A 5 9.64 14.94 20.12
N VAL A 6 9.94 13.65 20.35
CA VAL A 6 11.00 12.98 19.59
C VAL A 6 10.60 13.15 18.13
N SER A 7 11.46 13.82 17.34
CA SER A 7 11.33 13.93 15.89
C SER A 7 11.04 12.54 15.32
N ARG A 8 9.77 12.25 15.01
CA ARG A 8 9.36 10.94 14.50
C ARG A 8 9.82 10.88 13.04
N THR A 9 10.92 10.18 12.79
CA THR A 9 11.54 10.11 11.45
C THR A 9 10.72 9.27 10.47
N ALA A 10 9.88 8.36 10.96
CA ALA A 10 9.08 7.46 10.14
C ALA A 10 7.59 7.82 10.20
N PRO A 11 6.84 7.69 9.08
CA PRO A 11 5.41 7.97 9.03
C PRO A 11 4.62 7.02 9.92
N ILE A 12 3.56 7.55 10.52
CA ILE A 12 2.66 6.82 11.41
C ILE A 12 1.20 7.05 11.01
N PHE A 13 0.37 6.06 11.26
CA PHE A 13 -1.08 6.23 11.36
C PHE A 13 -1.45 6.50 12.83
N GLN A 14 -2.10 7.62 13.10
CA GLN A 14 -2.58 7.95 14.45
C GLN A 14 -3.82 8.85 14.37
N LEU A 15 -4.90 8.47 15.04
CA LEU A 15 -6.09 9.32 15.20
C LEU A 15 -6.05 9.98 16.59
N GLY A 16 -5.78 11.29 16.63
CA GLY A 16 -5.73 12.05 17.89
C GLY A 16 -4.79 11.45 18.93
N LYS A 17 -5.34 11.03 20.08
CA LYS A 17 -4.58 10.43 21.21
C LYS A 17 -4.56 8.89 21.19
N CYS A 18 -5.07 8.27 20.12
CA CYS A 18 -5.08 6.81 19.98
C CYS A 18 -3.66 6.25 19.76
N LEU A 19 -3.57 4.92 19.70
CA LEU A 19 -2.32 4.20 19.41
C LEU A 19 -1.69 4.72 18.11
N ALA A 20 -0.41 5.08 18.18
CA ALA A 20 0.39 5.38 17.00
C ALA A 20 0.90 4.09 16.37
N VAL A 21 0.48 3.82 15.13
CA VAL A 21 0.90 2.65 14.36
C VAL A 21 1.96 3.07 13.34
N PRO A 22 3.22 2.64 13.48
CA PRO A 22 4.26 3.01 12.52
C PRO A 22 4.06 2.29 11.19
N MET A 23 4.19 3.00 10.08
CA MET A 23 4.08 2.40 8.74
C MET A 23 5.20 1.40 8.43
N GLN A 24 6.27 1.42 9.22
CA GLN A 24 7.32 0.39 9.21
C GLN A 24 6.77 -1.03 9.42
N LEU A 25 5.61 -1.17 10.08
CA LEU A 25 4.90 -2.44 10.19
C LEU A 25 4.64 -3.06 8.81
N HIS A 26 4.11 -2.27 7.88
CA HIS A 26 3.76 -2.73 6.54
C HIS A 26 5.01 -2.98 5.68
N VAL A 27 6.06 -2.17 5.84
CA VAL A 27 7.37 -2.43 5.21
C VAL A 27 7.92 -3.80 5.63
N ALA A 28 7.90 -4.10 6.93
CA ALA A 28 8.35 -5.39 7.46
C ALA A 28 7.51 -6.56 6.92
N ASN A 29 6.20 -6.36 6.74
CA ASN A 29 5.32 -7.37 6.14
C ASN A 29 5.69 -7.66 4.68
N ARG A 30 5.92 -6.63 3.86
CA ARG A 30 6.37 -6.81 2.46
C ARG A 30 7.68 -7.57 2.38
N GLN A 31 8.66 -7.22 3.23
CA GLN A 31 9.94 -7.93 3.31
C GLN A 31 9.77 -9.41 3.68
N ARG A 32 8.93 -9.71 4.68
CA ARG A 32 8.61 -11.09 5.08
C ARG A 32 7.95 -11.88 3.95
N LEU A 33 7.04 -11.25 3.22
CA LEU A 33 6.38 -11.86 2.06
C LEU A 33 7.40 -12.21 0.97
N CYS A 34 8.23 -11.24 0.56
CA CYS A 34 9.26 -11.47 -0.45
C CYS A 34 10.23 -12.59 -0.03
N ASN A 35 10.74 -12.56 1.21
CA ASN A 35 11.64 -13.60 1.72
C ASN A 35 10.97 -14.98 1.64
N ARG A 36 9.72 -15.10 2.08
CA ARG A 36 8.99 -16.37 2.05
C ARG A 36 8.77 -16.89 0.63
N ILE A 37 8.50 -16.00 -0.32
CA ILE A 37 8.36 -16.36 -1.74
C ILE A 37 9.71 -16.85 -2.29
N ARG A 38 10.80 -16.13 -2.02
CA ARG A 38 12.16 -16.53 -2.45
C ARG A 38 12.52 -17.90 -1.91
N ASP A 39 12.36 -18.13 -0.61
CA ASP A 39 12.66 -19.41 0.03
C ASP A 39 11.85 -20.56 -0.59
N LYS A 40 10.56 -20.33 -0.84
CA LYS A 40 9.69 -21.32 -1.47
C LYS A 40 10.13 -21.64 -2.89
N ILE A 41 10.46 -20.63 -3.69
CA ILE A 41 10.92 -20.84 -5.06
C ILE A 41 12.27 -21.57 -5.08
N SER A 42 13.21 -21.20 -4.20
CA SER A 42 14.49 -21.90 -4.07
C SER A 42 14.36 -23.36 -3.64
N SER A 43 13.29 -23.71 -2.91
CA SER A 43 12.98 -25.09 -2.52
C SER A 43 12.29 -25.93 -3.60
N LEU A 44 11.79 -25.30 -4.67
CA LEU A 44 11.15 -25.99 -5.79
C LEU A 44 12.25 -26.49 -6.75
N ASP A 45 12.31 -27.80 -6.94
CA ASP A 45 13.29 -28.50 -7.76
C ASP A 45 13.14 -28.10 -9.24
N THR A 46 13.94 -27.13 -9.70
CA THR A 46 13.72 -26.45 -10.97
C THR A 46 14.60 -27.07 -12.06
N SER A 47 14.15 -28.21 -12.60
CA SER A 47 14.66 -28.80 -13.85
C SER A 47 14.28 -27.99 -15.10
N LYS A 48 13.52 -26.89 -14.95
CA LYS A 48 13.11 -25.96 -16.02
C LYS A 48 13.49 -24.53 -15.64
N SER A 49 14.71 -24.11 -15.98
CA SER A 49 15.14 -22.77 -16.48
C SER A 49 14.31 -21.51 -16.17
N LEU A 50 13.64 -21.38 -15.02
CA LEU A 50 12.80 -20.22 -14.67
C LEU A 50 13.34 -19.41 -13.49
N THR A 51 14.40 -19.86 -12.80
CA THR A 51 14.68 -19.36 -11.44
C THR A 51 16.17 -19.28 -11.08
N HIS A 52 16.98 -18.61 -11.89
CA HIS A 52 18.25 -18.05 -11.36
C HIS A 52 18.13 -16.56 -11.01
N ASN A 53 17.13 -15.86 -11.54
CA ASN A 53 16.90 -14.46 -11.23
C ASN A 53 15.40 -14.19 -11.07
N LEU A 54 14.98 -13.70 -9.90
CA LEU A 54 13.59 -13.32 -9.62
C LEU A 54 13.30 -11.85 -10.00
N SER A 55 14.26 -11.17 -10.64
CA SER A 55 14.07 -9.83 -11.18
C SER A 55 12.92 -9.85 -12.19
N GLY A 56 12.04 -8.86 -12.06
CA GLY A 56 10.83 -8.78 -12.89
C GLY A 56 9.67 -9.69 -12.47
N VAL A 57 9.79 -10.42 -11.36
CA VAL A 57 8.65 -11.13 -10.75
C VAL A 57 7.99 -10.21 -9.74
N PHE A 58 6.70 -9.93 -9.94
CA PHE A 58 5.93 -9.04 -9.08
C PHE A 58 4.79 -9.77 -8.39
N VAL A 59 4.58 -9.42 -7.13
CA VAL A 59 3.27 -9.60 -6.48
C VAL A 59 2.41 -8.41 -6.88
N VAL A 60 1.19 -8.67 -7.34
CA VAL A 60 0.20 -7.63 -7.66
C VAL A 60 -1.02 -7.85 -6.77
N LEU A 61 -1.42 -6.83 -6.03
CA LEU A 61 -2.61 -6.84 -5.19
C LEU A 61 -3.53 -5.70 -5.60
N GLN A 62 -4.82 -6.01 -5.70
CA GLN A 62 -5.89 -5.03 -5.87
C GLN A 62 -6.48 -4.71 -4.50
N GLY A 63 -6.63 -3.43 -4.20
CA GLY A 63 -7.34 -2.94 -3.01
C GLY A 63 -8.85 -3.10 -3.12
N GLY A 64 -9.55 -2.77 -2.04
CA GLY A 64 -11.00 -2.68 -2.02
C GLY A 64 -11.50 -1.49 -2.84
N THR A 65 -12.73 -1.61 -3.31
CA THR A 65 -13.50 -0.53 -3.96
C THR A 65 -14.67 -0.13 -3.06
N ASP A 66 -15.20 1.06 -3.26
CA ASP A 66 -16.40 1.50 -2.55
C ASP A 66 -17.61 0.63 -2.89
N THR A 67 -18.52 0.51 -1.92
CA THR A 67 -19.77 -0.22 -2.10
C THR A 67 -20.93 0.66 -1.69
N PHE A 68 -22.08 0.46 -2.33
CA PHE A 68 -23.25 1.32 -2.16
C PHE A 68 -24.44 0.53 -1.63
N LEU A 69 -25.37 1.24 -1.00
CA LEU A 69 -26.60 0.64 -0.49
C LEU A 69 -27.57 0.36 -1.65
N GLY A 70 -27.55 -0.87 -2.16
CA GLY A 70 -28.37 -1.27 -3.31
C GLY A 70 -28.07 -0.41 -4.53
N ASP A 71 -29.12 0.14 -5.15
CA ASP A 71 -29.01 0.99 -6.34
C ASP A 71 -28.98 2.49 -6.01
N SER A 72 -28.78 2.86 -4.73
CA SER A 72 -28.65 4.26 -4.31
C SER A 72 -27.22 4.77 -4.42
N ASP A 73 -27.06 6.09 -4.37
CA ASP A 73 -25.77 6.79 -4.28
C ASP A 73 -25.19 6.82 -2.85
N ALA A 74 -25.85 6.18 -1.88
CA ALA A 74 -25.38 6.12 -0.50
C ALA A 74 -24.23 5.13 -0.35
N ALA A 75 -23.00 5.64 -0.24
CA ALA A 75 -21.80 4.85 0.00
C ALA A 75 -21.78 4.24 1.41
N ASN A 76 -21.42 2.96 1.50
CA ASN A 76 -21.05 2.32 2.75
C ASN A 76 -19.70 2.85 3.23
N VAL A 77 -19.45 2.82 4.54
CA VAL A 77 -18.14 3.19 5.09
C VAL A 77 -17.08 2.23 4.55
N PHE A 78 -16.14 2.77 3.78
CA PHE A 78 -15.06 1.99 3.21
C PHE A 78 -14.20 1.34 4.28
N ARG A 79 -13.88 0.06 4.08
CA ARG A 79 -12.91 -0.69 4.87
C ARG A 79 -12.08 -1.54 3.93
N GLN A 80 -10.77 -1.32 3.98
CA GLN A 80 -9.81 -1.93 3.08
C GLN A 80 -9.84 -3.48 3.10
N GLU A 81 -9.54 -4.10 1.96
CA GLU A 81 -9.30 -5.53 1.83
C GLU A 81 -8.12 -5.95 2.74
N SER A 82 -8.25 -7.08 3.43
CA SER A 82 -7.35 -7.45 4.53
C SER A 82 -5.92 -7.75 4.08
N PHE A 83 -5.70 -8.41 2.95
CA PHE A 83 -4.35 -8.66 2.42
C PHE A 83 -3.69 -7.38 1.93
N PHE A 84 -4.44 -6.51 1.25
CA PHE A 84 -3.96 -5.20 0.84
C PHE A 84 -3.60 -4.33 2.03
N HIS A 85 -4.46 -4.28 3.04
CA HIS A 85 -4.20 -3.56 4.29
C HIS A 85 -2.96 -4.13 5.02
N TRP A 86 -2.84 -5.46 5.13
CA TRP A 86 -1.66 -6.08 5.75
C TRP A 86 -0.36 -5.67 5.05
N THR A 87 -0.40 -5.56 3.72
CA THR A 87 0.75 -5.29 2.87
C THR A 87 1.15 -3.82 2.81
N PHE A 88 0.17 -2.90 2.73
CA PHE A 88 0.42 -1.48 2.47
C PHE A 88 -0.14 -0.52 3.53
N GLY A 89 -1.15 -0.93 4.29
CA GLY A 89 -1.80 -0.06 5.29
C GLY A 89 -2.62 1.09 4.70
N VAL A 90 -2.87 1.06 3.38
CA VAL A 90 -3.63 2.06 2.62
C VAL A 90 -5.08 2.11 3.07
N LEU A 91 -5.65 3.32 3.07
CA LEU A 91 -7.00 3.59 3.56
C LEU A 91 -7.94 4.06 2.45
N GLU A 92 -7.39 4.48 1.33
CA GLU A 92 -8.11 4.93 0.15
C GLU A 92 -8.60 3.73 -0.68
N PRO A 93 -9.80 3.84 -1.29
CA PRO A 93 -10.32 2.83 -2.20
C PRO A 93 -9.59 2.85 -3.54
N ASP A 94 -9.87 1.85 -4.37
CA ASP A 94 -9.50 1.75 -5.79
C ASP A 94 -7.98 1.81 -6.08
N CYS A 95 -7.17 1.54 -5.06
CA CYS A 95 -5.73 1.47 -5.19
C CYS A 95 -5.26 0.07 -5.62
N TYR A 96 -4.12 0.02 -6.31
CA TYR A 96 -3.38 -1.22 -6.55
C TYR A 96 -2.00 -1.11 -5.94
N GLY A 97 -1.34 -2.24 -5.70
CA GLY A 97 -0.01 -2.27 -5.11
C GLY A 97 0.80 -3.41 -5.68
N THR A 98 2.06 -3.14 -5.98
CA THR A 98 2.99 -4.15 -6.44
C THR A 98 4.23 -4.22 -5.57
N ILE A 99 4.84 -5.40 -5.55
CA ILE A 99 6.12 -5.63 -4.88
C ILE A 99 6.99 -6.49 -5.79
N GLU A 100 8.14 -5.99 -6.18
CA GLU A 100 9.13 -6.80 -6.88
C GLU A 100 9.75 -7.80 -5.90
N VAL A 101 9.64 -9.10 -6.18
CA VAL A 101 10.07 -10.15 -5.24
C VAL A 101 11.58 -10.12 -5.01
N ALA A 102 12.37 -9.87 -6.05
CA ALA A 102 13.83 -9.85 -5.95
C ALA A 102 14.33 -8.73 -5.02
N THR A 103 13.89 -7.50 -5.23
CA THR A 103 14.39 -6.31 -4.54
C THR A 103 13.59 -5.95 -3.29
N GLY A 104 12.31 -6.37 -3.23
CA GLY A 104 11.36 -5.89 -2.23
C GLY A 104 10.83 -4.49 -2.52
N ARG A 105 11.18 -3.89 -3.65
CA ARG A 105 10.72 -2.55 -4.06
C ARG A 105 9.21 -2.56 -4.22
N SER A 106 8.56 -1.60 -3.60
CA SER A 106 7.12 -1.49 -3.47
C SER A 106 6.58 -0.25 -4.17
N THR A 107 5.53 -0.45 -4.97
CA THR A 107 4.90 0.59 -5.76
C THR A 107 3.41 0.61 -5.46
N LEU A 108 2.83 1.80 -5.27
CA LEU A 108 1.41 1.99 -5.03
C LEU A 108 0.78 2.78 -6.19
N PHE A 109 -0.33 2.30 -6.71
CA PHE A 109 -1.06 2.93 -7.80
C PHE A 109 -2.33 3.54 -7.21
N ILE A 110 -2.49 4.85 -7.37
CA ILE A 110 -3.57 5.65 -6.78
C ILE A 110 -4.55 6.06 -7.88
N PRO A 111 -5.87 5.97 -7.66
CA PRO A 111 -6.83 6.46 -8.64
C PRO A 111 -6.63 7.95 -8.90
N LYS A 112 -6.62 8.35 -10.17
CA LYS A 112 -6.56 9.75 -10.55
C LYS A 112 -7.94 10.38 -10.33
N ILE A 113 -8.03 11.23 -9.31
CA ILE A 113 -9.29 11.89 -8.97
C ILE A 113 -9.41 13.20 -9.76
N PRO A 114 -10.55 13.49 -10.41
CA PRO A 114 -10.79 14.76 -11.09
C PRO A 114 -10.63 15.96 -10.15
N GLU A 115 -10.11 17.07 -10.65
CA GLU A 115 -9.89 18.29 -9.84
C GLU A 115 -11.21 18.83 -9.26
N GLU A 116 -12.32 18.68 -9.98
CA GLU A 116 -13.67 19.03 -9.53
C GLU A 116 -14.08 18.32 -8.23
N ALA A 117 -13.49 17.15 -7.95
CA ALA A 117 -13.78 16.40 -6.74
C ALA A 117 -13.27 17.06 -5.47
N THR A 118 -12.29 17.95 -5.59
CA THR A 118 -11.77 18.71 -4.45
C THR A 118 -12.86 19.55 -3.75
N ILE A 119 -13.92 19.91 -4.48
CA ILE A 119 -15.04 20.69 -3.96
C ILE A 119 -15.82 19.90 -2.90
N TYR A 120 -15.94 18.58 -3.05
CA TYR A 120 -16.75 17.73 -2.17
C TYR A 120 -15.92 16.77 -1.29
N ASP A 121 -14.79 16.24 -1.79
CA ASP A 121 -13.94 15.27 -1.08
C ASP A 121 -12.73 15.91 -0.37
N GLY A 122 -12.43 17.18 -0.66
CA GLY A 122 -11.32 17.92 -0.07
C GLY A 122 -10.01 17.85 -0.87
N GLU A 123 -8.93 18.34 -0.27
CA GLU A 123 -7.64 18.48 -0.95
C GLU A 123 -7.05 17.12 -1.38
N LEU A 124 -6.72 17.00 -2.66
CA LEU A 124 -6.09 15.81 -3.21
C LEU A 124 -4.61 15.76 -2.82
N ALA A 125 -4.21 14.67 -2.16
CA ALA A 125 -2.80 14.42 -1.89
C ALA A 125 -2.06 14.09 -3.19
N SER A 126 -0.88 14.68 -3.36
CA SER A 126 0.06 14.35 -4.44
C SER A 126 0.63 12.94 -4.29
N LEU A 127 1.12 12.36 -5.40
CA LEU A 127 1.81 11.07 -5.41
C LEU A 127 2.99 11.05 -4.41
N GLU A 128 3.76 12.13 -4.30
CA GLU A 128 4.86 12.24 -3.33
C GLU A 128 4.36 12.19 -1.88
N GLN A 129 3.24 12.85 -1.59
CA GLN A 129 2.60 12.77 -0.27
C GLN A 129 2.14 11.35 0.04
N PHE A 130 1.58 10.62 -0.94
CA PHE A 130 1.21 9.22 -0.78
C PHE A 130 2.42 8.32 -0.52
N SER A 131 3.51 8.49 -1.27
CA SER A 131 4.75 7.72 -1.06
C SER A 131 5.28 7.91 0.35
N LYS A 132 5.34 9.16 0.82
CA LYS A 132 5.74 9.51 2.20
C LYS A 132 4.76 8.98 3.23
N LYS A 133 3.45 9.09 3.01
CA LYS A 133 2.40 8.64 3.94
C LYS A 133 2.46 7.13 4.16
N TYR A 134 2.63 6.36 3.08
CA TYR A 134 2.57 4.89 3.12
C TYR A 134 3.93 4.21 3.22
N ASN A 135 5.01 4.98 3.21
CA ASN A 135 6.38 4.47 3.25
C ASN A 135 6.61 3.41 2.15
N VAL A 136 6.25 3.79 0.92
CA VAL A 136 6.47 3.00 -0.30
C VAL A 136 7.50 3.69 -1.18
N ASP A 137 8.20 2.92 -2.00
CA ASP A 137 9.32 3.42 -2.80
C ASP A 137 8.83 4.31 -3.94
N GLU A 138 7.70 3.95 -4.55
CA GLU A 138 7.13 4.64 -5.71
C GLU A 138 5.61 4.73 -5.63
N THR A 139 5.08 5.78 -6.25
CA THR A 139 3.65 6.02 -6.43
C THR A 139 3.37 6.49 -7.85
N HIS A 140 2.34 5.92 -8.48
CA HIS A 140 1.88 6.27 -9.82
C HIS A 140 0.36 6.37 -9.84
N TYR A 141 -0.22 6.89 -10.91
CA TYR A 141 -1.67 6.79 -11.10
C TYR A 141 -2.06 5.42 -11.65
N THR A 142 -3.31 4.98 -11.41
CA THR A 142 -3.80 3.67 -11.89
C THR A 142 -4.01 3.60 -13.40
N ASP A 143 -4.10 4.75 -14.08
CA ASP A 143 -4.32 4.88 -15.52
C ASP A 143 -3.04 5.08 -16.34
N GLU A 144 -1.87 5.05 -15.67
CA GLU A 144 -0.53 5.09 -16.28
C GLU A 144 0.03 3.69 -16.55
#